data_AF-A0A929GKL8-F1
#
_entry.id   AF-A0A929GKL8-F1
#
_cell.length_a   1.000
_cell.length_b   1.000
_cell.length_c   1.000
_cell.angle_alpha   90.00
_cell.angle_beta   90.00
_cell.angle_gamma   90.00
#
_symmetry.space_group_name_H-M   'P 1'
#
loop_
_entity.id
_entity.type
_entity.pdbx_description
1 polymer ?
#
loop_
_entity_poly.entity_id
_entity_poly.type
_entity_poly.pdbx_seq_one_letter_code
_entity_poly.pdbx_strand_id
1 'polypeptide(L)'
;MLRGFFDVPAAYNEPVKDYAPGSHERISLKETINDLKSITRDIPMIIGGKEVRTDKKLSIHPPHDHKHTLGHYYMGDASHVHMAIDAALEARQSWQSLPWDHRASIFLKAADLISGPYRDKINASTMLGQSKNVYQAEIDAACEMADFFRFNVQFMVQIYKEQPVSSKGVWNRVEQRPLEGFVYAITPFNFTSIAANLPAAPALMGNVVVWKPAETQIYSAAVIMDVFREAGMPDGVINMVFADGPVGGKVMAAHPDFVGVHFTGSTEVFKRIWKAIGENVMLHNTYPKIVGETGGKDFVMVHKSADPLHVATALSRGAFEYQGQKCSAASRAYIPEGMWPAVKERLVDDISSFKMGGPEDFGNFINAVIDERAFNKITGYIDRAKEHPDTEIIAGGDY
;
A
#
# COMPACT_ATOMS: atom_id res chain seq x y z
N MET A 1 -6.25 11.75 -33.57
CA MET A 1 -7.39 11.90 -32.62
C MET A 1 -8.41 10.84 -32.97
N LEU A 2 -8.63 9.88 -32.08
CA LEU A 2 -9.63 8.82 -32.26
C LEU A 2 -11.03 9.43 -32.34
N ARG A 3 -11.91 8.88 -33.18
CA ARG A 3 -13.27 9.39 -33.46
C ARG A 3 -14.35 8.39 -33.02
N GLY A 4 -14.23 7.84 -31.82
CA GLY A 4 -15.14 6.84 -31.27
C GLY A 4 -15.54 7.15 -29.82
N PHE A 5 -16.69 6.62 -29.40
CA PHE A 5 -17.05 6.51 -27.99
C PHE A 5 -16.61 5.13 -27.51
N PHE A 6 -15.72 5.09 -26.52
CA PHE A 6 -15.10 3.87 -26.04
C PHE A 6 -15.65 3.49 -24.66
N ASP A 7 -15.86 2.21 -24.46
CA ASP A 7 -16.13 1.62 -23.15
C ASP A 7 -14.92 0.80 -22.70
N VAL A 8 -14.63 0.83 -21.41
CA VAL A 8 -13.61 -0.02 -20.79
C VAL A 8 -14.21 -1.38 -20.41
N PRO A 9 -13.39 -2.44 -20.28
CA PRO A 9 -13.85 -3.72 -19.75
C PRO A 9 -14.51 -3.54 -18.37
N ALA A 10 -15.58 -4.28 -18.11
CA ALA A 10 -16.21 -4.30 -16.80
C ALA A 10 -15.24 -4.85 -15.75
N ALA A 11 -15.14 -4.17 -14.61
CA ALA A 11 -14.32 -4.62 -13.50
C ALA A 11 -15.07 -5.66 -12.65
N TYR A 12 -14.36 -6.72 -12.27
CA TYR A 12 -14.80 -7.72 -11.31
C TYR A 12 -13.67 -7.91 -10.29
N ASN A 13 -14.03 -8.28 -9.06
CA ASN A 13 -13.04 -8.58 -8.04
C ASN A 13 -12.19 -9.78 -8.47
N GLU A 14 -10.88 -9.61 -8.32
CA GLU A 14 -9.90 -10.65 -8.59
C GLU A 14 -10.14 -11.85 -7.65
N PRO A 15 -10.22 -13.09 -8.19
CA PRO A 15 -10.38 -14.27 -7.34
C PRO A 15 -9.18 -14.45 -6.41
N VAL A 16 -9.47 -14.66 -5.12
CA VAL A 16 -8.47 -15.02 -4.11
C VAL A 16 -8.11 -16.49 -4.28
N LYS A 17 -6.82 -16.80 -4.43
CA LYS A 17 -6.34 -18.19 -4.45
C LYS A 17 -6.15 -18.73 -3.03
N ASP A 18 -6.48 -20.00 -2.83
CA ASP A 18 -6.48 -20.63 -1.50
C ASP A 18 -5.10 -21.16 -1.08
N TYR A 19 -4.20 -21.44 -2.03
CA TYR A 19 -2.87 -22.02 -1.77
C TYR A 19 -2.92 -23.33 -0.97
N ALA A 20 -3.93 -24.14 -1.26
CA ALA A 20 -4.17 -25.43 -0.62
C ALA A 20 -2.99 -26.39 -0.82
N PRO A 21 -2.76 -27.36 0.08
CA PRO A 21 -1.71 -28.37 -0.09
C PRO A 21 -1.79 -29.06 -1.46
N GLY A 22 -0.67 -29.10 -2.20
CA GLY A 22 -0.57 -29.72 -3.53
C GLY A 22 -1.07 -28.86 -4.69
N SER A 23 -1.65 -27.68 -4.45
CA SER A 23 -2.07 -26.76 -5.51
C SER A 23 -0.88 -26.18 -6.28
N HIS A 24 -1.10 -25.86 -7.56
CA HIS A 24 -0.07 -25.31 -8.44
C HIS A 24 0.46 -23.96 -7.92
N GLU A 25 -0.44 -23.07 -7.51
CA GLU A 25 -0.09 -21.76 -6.96
C GLU A 25 0.75 -21.87 -5.68
N ARG A 26 0.53 -22.89 -4.84
CA ARG A 26 1.37 -23.12 -3.65
C ARG A 26 2.77 -23.55 -4.02
N ILE A 27 2.92 -24.43 -5.00
CA ILE A 27 4.23 -24.92 -5.47
C ILE A 27 5.01 -23.77 -6.09
N SER A 28 4.40 -23.08 -7.07
CA SER A 28 5.01 -21.97 -7.81
C SER A 28 5.39 -20.79 -6.91
N LEU A 29 4.54 -20.42 -5.95
CA LEU A 29 4.87 -19.35 -5.00
C LEU A 29 6.03 -19.74 -4.07
N LYS A 30 6.10 -20.99 -3.62
CA LYS A 30 7.21 -21.46 -2.78
C LYS A 30 8.54 -21.46 -3.53
N GLU A 31 8.53 -21.87 -4.79
CA GLU A 31 9.69 -21.77 -5.69
C GLU A 31 10.13 -20.30 -5.81
N THR A 32 9.18 -19.40 -6.09
CA THR A 32 9.45 -17.96 -6.20
C THR A 32 10.02 -17.36 -4.90
N ILE A 33 9.51 -17.77 -3.73
CA ILE A 33 10.05 -17.34 -2.43
C ILE A 33 11.51 -17.78 -2.27
N ASN A 34 11.82 -19.04 -2.60
CA ASN A 34 13.19 -19.56 -2.52
C ASN A 34 14.12 -18.84 -3.50
N ASP A 35 13.67 -18.60 -4.72
CA ASP A 35 14.43 -17.87 -5.74
C ASP A 35 14.75 -16.45 -5.26
N LEU A 36 13.75 -15.74 -4.73
CA LEU A 36 13.93 -14.38 -4.20
C LEU A 36 14.83 -14.34 -2.97
N LYS A 37 14.86 -15.37 -2.11
CA LYS A 37 15.82 -15.46 -0.99
C LYS A 37 17.22 -15.87 -1.44
N SER A 38 17.37 -16.53 -2.58
CA SER A 38 18.67 -16.98 -3.09
C SER A 38 19.50 -15.84 -3.70
N ILE A 39 18.85 -14.72 -4.04
CA ILE A 39 19.48 -13.56 -4.66
C ILE A 39 19.50 -12.38 -3.70
N THR A 40 20.62 -11.66 -3.65
CA THR A 40 20.67 -10.34 -3.01
C THR A 40 20.38 -9.28 -4.05
N ARG A 41 19.18 -8.69 -4.02
CA ARG A 41 18.76 -7.68 -5.03
C ARG A 41 19.48 -6.35 -4.85
N ASP A 42 19.75 -5.69 -5.96
CA ASP A 42 20.23 -4.31 -6.01
C ASP A 42 19.07 -3.41 -6.45
N ILE A 43 18.57 -2.54 -5.58
CA ILE A 43 17.34 -1.76 -5.79
C ILE A 43 17.66 -0.26 -5.88
N PRO A 44 17.78 0.30 -7.10
CA PRO A 44 17.96 1.74 -7.30
C PRO A 44 16.65 2.51 -7.16
N MET A 45 16.76 3.82 -7.04
CA MET A 45 15.65 4.73 -7.34
C MET A 45 15.37 4.70 -8.84
N ILE A 46 14.12 4.98 -9.25
CA ILE A 46 13.75 5.11 -10.66
C ILE A 46 13.24 6.53 -10.90
N ILE A 47 14.06 7.34 -11.57
CA ILE A 47 13.81 8.76 -11.81
C ILE A 47 13.92 9.01 -13.32
N GLY A 48 12.84 9.49 -13.96
CA GLY A 48 12.80 9.70 -15.40
C GLY A 48 13.12 8.44 -16.21
N GLY A 49 12.68 7.27 -15.72
CA GLY A 49 12.96 5.97 -16.34
C GLY A 49 14.36 5.39 -16.08
N LYS A 50 15.24 6.14 -15.42
CA LYS A 50 16.64 5.76 -15.19
C LYS A 50 16.86 5.26 -13.77
N GLU A 51 17.75 4.28 -13.64
CA GLU A 51 18.22 3.81 -12.34
C GLU A 51 19.18 4.85 -11.74
N VAL A 52 18.90 5.30 -10.51
CA VAL A 52 19.74 6.23 -9.77
C VAL A 52 20.19 5.57 -8.46
N ARG A 53 21.51 5.56 -8.24
CA ARG A 53 22.17 5.02 -7.05
C ARG A 53 22.95 6.14 -6.35
N THR A 54 23.15 5.98 -5.04
CA THR A 54 23.94 6.88 -4.20
C THR A 54 25.03 6.10 -3.50
N ASP A 55 25.94 6.77 -2.80
CA ASP A 55 26.93 6.07 -1.97
C ASP A 55 26.32 5.54 -0.66
N LYS A 56 25.11 5.99 -0.29
CA LYS A 56 24.42 5.58 0.93
C LYS A 56 23.60 4.30 0.68
N LYS A 57 24.33 3.19 0.56
CA LYS A 57 23.77 1.84 0.40
C LYS A 57 23.28 1.29 1.75
N LEU A 58 22.02 0.86 1.81
CA LEU A 58 21.38 0.30 3.01
C LEU A 58 20.83 -1.09 2.69
N SER A 59 20.94 -2.02 3.64
CA SER A 59 20.47 -3.39 3.49
C SER A 59 18.97 -3.52 3.76
N ILE A 60 18.35 -4.52 3.14
CA ILE A 60 16.96 -4.91 3.32
C ILE A 60 16.94 -6.31 3.92
N HIS A 61 16.20 -6.46 5.01
CA HIS A 61 16.10 -7.71 5.76
C HIS A 61 14.63 -8.13 5.90
N PRO A 62 14.30 -9.43 5.81
CA PRO A 62 12.97 -9.91 6.18
C PRO A 62 12.72 -9.67 7.67
N PRO A 63 11.55 -9.18 8.09
CA PRO A 63 11.28 -8.94 9.52
C PRO A 63 11.36 -10.21 10.38
N HIS A 64 10.99 -11.36 9.81
CA HIS A 64 11.01 -12.68 10.47
C HIS A 64 12.39 -13.37 10.44
N ASP A 65 13.35 -12.83 9.70
CA ASP A 65 14.71 -13.37 9.58
C ASP A 65 15.68 -12.21 9.35
N HIS A 66 15.80 -11.32 10.34
CA HIS A 66 16.54 -10.06 10.22
C HIS A 66 18.06 -10.23 10.04
N LYS A 67 18.58 -11.47 10.05
CA LYS A 67 19.97 -11.80 9.72
C LYS A 67 20.17 -12.08 8.23
N HIS A 68 19.11 -12.50 7.53
CA HIS A 68 19.16 -12.70 6.09
C HIS A 68 19.09 -11.37 5.34
N THR A 69 19.84 -11.21 4.25
CA THR A 69 19.86 -9.98 3.44
C THR A 69 19.18 -10.23 2.10
N LEU A 70 17.97 -9.70 1.92
CA LEU A 70 17.21 -9.79 0.67
C LEU A 70 17.79 -8.90 -0.44
N GLY A 71 18.44 -7.81 -0.05
CA GLY A 71 18.93 -6.84 -1.01
C GLY A 71 19.47 -5.58 -0.37
N HIS A 72 19.76 -4.62 -1.23
CA HIS A 72 20.19 -3.29 -0.84
C HIS A 72 19.43 -2.25 -1.64
N TYR A 73 19.22 -1.08 -1.03
CA TYR A 73 18.73 0.11 -1.71
C TYR A 73 19.65 1.29 -1.44
N TYR A 74 19.46 2.36 -2.21
CA TYR A 74 20.30 3.55 -2.16
C TYR A 74 19.49 4.73 -1.66
N MET A 75 19.81 5.19 -0.44
CA MET A 75 19.13 6.33 0.17
C MET A 75 19.60 7.62 -0.51
N GLY A 76 18.65 8.32 -1.12
CA GLY A 76 18.80 9.65 -1.68
C GLY A 76 18.72 10.75 -0.62
N ASP A 77 18.91 11.98 -1.11
CA ASP A 77 18.81 13.22 -0.36
C ASP A 77 17.84 14.19 -1.06
N ALA A 78 17.86 15.47 -0.66
CA ALA A 78 17.02 16.48 -1.27
C ALA A 78 17.23 16.64 -2.78
N SER A 79 18.47 16.47 -3.28
CA SER A 79 18.76 16.63 -4.71
C SER A 79 18.05 15.57 -5.55
N HIS A 80 17.93 14.35 -5.04
CA HIS A 80 17.21 13.26 -5.71
C HIS A 80 15.70 13.47 -5.74
N VAL A 81 15.15 14.13 -4.72
CA VAL A 81 13.73 14.54 -4.71
C VAL A 81 13.50 15.64 -5.75
N HIS A 82 14.40 16.62 -5.85
CA HIS A 82 14.35 17.63 -6.93
C HIS A 82 14.44 16.99 -8.32
N MET A 83 15.39 16.06 -8.54
CA MET A 83 15.51 15.33 -9.80
C MET A 83 14.21 14.59 -10.16
N ALA A 84 13.53 13.99 -9.18
CA ALA A 84 12.25 13.31 -9.39
C ALA A 84 11.12 14.28 -9.74
N ILE A 85 11.10 15.47 -9.13
CA ILE A 85 10.14 16.53 -9.45
C ILE A 85 10.37 17.04 -10.87
N ASP A 86 11.62 17.33 -11.24
CA ASP A 86 11.98 17.83 -12.57
C ASP A 86 11.57 16.81 -13.66
N ALA A 87 11.88 15.53 -13.45
CA ALA A 87 11.49 14.45 -14.36
C ALA A 87 9.96 14.29 -14.46
N ALA A 88 9.24 14.45 -13.35
CA ALA A 88 7.78 14.44 -13.34
C ALA A 88 7.22 15.60 -14.19
N LEU A 89 7.70 16.82 -13.96
CA LEU A 89 7.22 18.01 -14.66
C LEU A 89 7.56 17.97 -16.16
N GLU A 90 8.70 17.40 -16.54
CA GLU A 90 9.08 17.18 -17.95
C GLU A 90 8.10 16.21 -18.66
N ALA A 91 7.71 15.12 -17.99
CA ALA A 91 6.76 14.14 -18.54
C ALA A 91 5.30 14.63 -18.53
N ARG A 92 4.99 15.71 -17.80
CA ARG A 92 3.61 16.14 -17.52
C ARG A 92 2.81 16.44 -18.77
N GLN A 93 3.36 17.24 -19.68
CA GLN A 93 2.60 17.72 -20.84
C GLN A 93 2.24 16.57 -21.79
N SER A 94 3.19 15.66 -22.06
CA SER A 94 2.95 14.50 -22.94
C SER A 94 1.96 13.53 -22.31
N TRP A 95 2.06 13.27 -21.00
CA TRP A 95 1.14 12.40 -20.28
C TRP A 95 -0.29 12.95 -20.19
N GLN A 96 -0.43 14.24 -19.91
CA GLN A 96 -1.73 14.91 -19.86
C GLN A 96 -2.41 14.95 -21.23
N SER A 97 -1.62 15.07 -22.30
CA SER A 97 -2.10 15.09 -23.69
C SER A 97 -2.43 13.70 -24.24
N LEU A 98 -1.98 12.63 -23.57
CA LEU A 98 -2.32 11.27 -23.97
C LEU A 98 -3.83 11.05 -23.81
N PRO A 99 -4.54 10.48 -24.80
CA PRO A 99 -5.95 10.19 -24.64
C PRO A 99 -6.21 9.27 -23.44
N TRP A 100 -7.34 9.48 -22.76
CA TRP A 100 -7.62 8.82 -21.49
C TRP A 100 -7.67 7.30 -21.57
N ASP A 101 -8.11 6.76 -22.71
CA ASP A 101 -8.25 5.33 -22.98
C ASP A 101 -6.87 4.66 -23.08
N HIS A 102 -5.88 5.37 -23.63
CA HIS A 102 -4.49 4.92 -23.59
C HIS A 102 -3.94 4.93 -22.15
N ARG A 103 -4.23 5.97 -21.35
CA ARG A 103 -3.87 5.97 -19.92
C ARG A 103 -4.50 4.77 -19.19
N ALA A 104 -5.80 4.54 -19.38
CA ALA A 104 -6.51 3.39 -18.79
C ALA A 104 -5.86 2.06 -19.17
N SER A 105 -5.49 1.89 -20.44
CA SER A 105 -4.92 0.64 -20.96
C SER A 105 -3.65 0.20 -20.24
N ILE A 106 -2.81 1.16 -19.79
CA ILE A 106 -1.59 0.87 -18.99
C ILE A 106 -1.96 0.24 -17.64
N PHE A 107 -2.95 0.79 -16.92
CA PHE A 107 -3.35 0.24 -15.63
C PHE A 107 -4.12 -1.08 -15.76
N LEU A 108 -4.92 -1.24 -16.81
CA LEU A 108 -5.53 -2.55 -17.13
C LEU A 108 -4.46 -3.60 -17.43
N LYS A 109 -3.43 -3.25 -18.20
CA LYS A 109 -2.29 -4.14 -18.47
C LYS A 109 -1.52 -4.46 -17.19
N ALA A 110 -1.31 -3.49 -16.31
CA ALA A 110 -0.68 -3.70 -15.00
C ALA A 110 -1.50 -4.70 -14.15
N ALA A 111 -2.83 -4.56 -14.13
CA ALA A 111 -3.71 -5.49 -13.42
C ALA A 111 -3.58 -6.93 -13.95
N ASP A 112 -3.49 -7.10 -15.28
CA ASP A 112 -3.30 -8.43 -15.89
C ASP A 112 -1.91 -9.01 -15.63
N LEU A 113 -0.87 -8.17 -15.60
CA LEU A 113 0.47 -8.61 -15.20
C LEU A 113 0.48 -9.14 -13.77
N ILE A 114 -0.16 -8.42 -12.84
CA ILE A 114 -0.31 -8.83 -11.43
C ILE A 114 -1.15 -10.10 -11.31
N SER A 115 -2.23 -10.21 -12.08
CA SER A 115 -3.13 -11.36 -12.00
C SER A 115 -2.51 -12.65 -12.57
N GLY A 116 -1.56 -12.50 -13.51
CA GLY A 116 -0.85 -13.59 -14.17
C GLY A 116 0.63 -13.64 -13.81
N PRO A 117 1.53 -13.21 -14.73
CA PRO A 117 2.96 -13.53 -14.67
C PRO A 117 3.71 -12.92 -13.48
N TYR A 118 3.22 -11.83 -12.88
CA TYR A 118 3.85 -11.21 -11.71
C TYR A 118 3.25 -11.66 -10.37
N ARG A 119 2.15 -12.45 -10.36
CA ARG A 119 1.40 -12.76 -9.14
C ARG A 119 2.27 -13.36 -8.04
N ASP A 120 3.05 -14.37 -8.38
CA ASP A 120 3.91 -15.03 -7.40
C ASP A 120 5.06 -14.11 -6.96
N LYS A 121 5.63 -13.32 -7.88
CA LYS A 121 6.73 -12.38 -7.56
C LYS A 121 6.26 -11.27 -6.61
N ILE A 122 5.07 -10.70 -6.83
CA ILE A 122 4.53 -9.63 -5.98
C ILE A 122 4.09 -10.17 -4.61
N ASN A 123 3.48 -11.36 -4.57
CA ASN A 123 3.15 -12.04 -3.31
C ASN A 123 4.41 -12.42 -2.54
N ALA A 124 5.38 -13.10 -3.16
CA ALA A 124 6.62 -13.50 -2.50
C ALA A 124 7.43 -12.30 -1.98
N SER A 125 7.58 -11.24 -2.78
CA SER A 125 8.26 -10.02 -2.32
C SER A 125 7.56 -9.35 -1.15
N THR A 126 6.22 -9.36 -1.11
CA THR A 126 5.43 -8.84 0.00
C THR A 126 5.57 -9.73 1.25
N MET A 127 5.50 -11.05 1.09
CA MET A 127 5.69 -12.00 2.20
C MET A 127 7.06 -11.82 2.85
N LEU A 128 8.12 -11.74 2.04
CA LEU A 128 9.50 -11.60 2.51
C LEU A 128 9.77 -10.21 3.11
N GLY A 129 9.42 -9.14 2.39
CA GLY A 129 9.73 -7.76 2.81
C GLY A 129 8.87 -7.27 3.96
N GLN A 130 7.61 -7.71 4.05
CA GLN A 130 6.63 -7.17 5.01
C GLN A 130 6.15 -8.22 6.02
N SER A 131 6.64 -9.46 5.96
CA SER A 131 6.31 -10.55 6.89
C SER A 131 4.81 -10.88 6.93
N LYS A 132 4.22 -11.03 5.73
CA LYS A 132 2.85 -11.49 5.53
C LYS A 132 2.81 -12.98 5.28
N ASN A 133 1.85 -13.70 5.88
CA ASN A 133 1.53 -15.05 5.44
C ASN A 133 0.91 -15.01 4.03
N VAL A 134 0.83 -16.18 3.39
CA VAL A 134 0.38 -16.30 1.99
C VAL A 134 -1.00 -15.68 1.74
N TYR A 135 -1.95 -15.89 2.65
CA TYR A 135 -3.30 -15.33 2.52
C TYR A 135 -3.28 -13.81 2.61
N GLN A 136 -2.55 -13.25 3.58
CA GLN A 136 -2.44 -11.79 3.75
C GLN A 136 -1.71 -11.11 2.58
N ALA A 137 -0.77 -11.80 1.94
CA ALA A 137 -0.13 -11.30 0.73
C ALA A 137 -1.08 -11.38 -0.47
N GLU A 138 -1.76 -12.49 -0.67
CA GLU A 138 -2.67 -12.70 -1.80
C GLU A 138 -3.82 -11.68 -1.85
N ILE A 139 -4.48 -11.45 -0.72
CA ILE A 139 -5.62 -10.52 -0.68
C ILE A 139 -5.18 -9.06 -0.88
N ASP A 140 -3.92 -8.73 -0.59
CA ASP A 140 -3.35 -7.38 -0.69
C ASP A 140 -2.61 -7.20 -2.04
N ALA A 141 -1.45 -7.83 -2.14
CA ALA A 141 -0.46 -7.54 -3.18
C ALA A 141 -0.89 -8.04 -4.57
N ALA A 142 -1.75 -9.05 -4.63
CA ALA A 142 -2.37 -9.51 -5.87
C ALA A 142 -3.79 -8.96 -6.03
N CYS A 143 -4.73 -9.38 -5.18
CA CYS A 143 -6.16 -9.16 -5.43
C CYS A 143 -6.54 -7.68 -5.30
N GLU A 144 -6.31 -7.06 -4.15
CA GLU A 144 -6.67 -5.66 -3.92
C GLU A 144 -5.92 -4.71 -4.87
N MET A 145 -4.65 -5.01 -5.20
CA MET A 145 -3.90 -4.22 -6.20
C MET A 145 -4.51 -4.31 -7.61
N ALA A 146 -4.82 -5.52 -8.09
CA ALA A 146 -5.46 -5.70 -9.39
C ALA A 146 -6.85 -5.04 -9.42
N ASP A 147 -7.60 -5.15 -8.32
CA ASP A 147 -8.89 -4.51 -8.15
C ASP A 147 -8.78 -2.98 -8.20
N PHE A 148 -7.83 -2.37 -7.48
CA PHE A 148 -7.61 -0.92 -7.57
C PHE A 148 -7.41 -0.47 -9.01
N PHE A 149 -6.59 -1.17 -9.78
CA PHE A 149 -6.33 -0.78 -11.16
C PHE A 149 -7.55 -0.94 -12.07
N ARG A 150 -8.30 -2.04 -11.96
CA ARG A 150 -9.50 -2.28 -12.77
C ARG A 150 -10.65 -1.36 -12.38
N PHE A 151 -10.96 -1.27 -11.09
CA PHE A 151 -12.05 -0.45 -10.60
C PHE A 151 -11.77 1.05 -10.75
N ASN A 152 -10.54 1.53 -10.55
CA ASN A 152 -10.22 2.94 -10.79
C ASN A 152 -10.39 3.32 -12.27
N VAL A 153 -10.07 2.42 -13.21
CA VAL A 153 -10.34 2.65 -14.64
C VAL A 153 -11.85 2.74 -14.90
N GLN A 154 -12.65 1.85 -14.29
CA GLN A 154 -14.10 1.92 -14.37
C GLN A 154 -14.64 3.24 -13.77
N PHE A 155 -14.14 3.66 -12.61
CA PHE A 155 -14.52 4.91 -11.96
C PHE A 155 -14.12 6.14 -12.78
N MET A 156 -12.94 6.14 -13.40
CA MET A 156 -12.52 7.21 -14.31
C MET A 156 -13.54 7.40 -15.44
N VAL A 157 -14.01 6.31 -16.05
CA VAL A 157 -15.02 6.39 -17.13
C VAL A 157 -16.37 6.86 -16.60
N GLN A 158 -16.78 6.42 -15.40
CA GLN A 158 -18.01 6.92 -14.76
C GLN A 158 -17.94 8.44 -14.56
N ILE A 159 -16.84 8.95 -13.99
CA ILE A 159 -16.60 10.39 -13.78
C ILE A 159 -16.62 11.16 -15.11
N TYR A 160 -16.01 10.63 -16.17
CA TYR A 160 -15.97 11.31 -17.47
C TYR A 160 -17.33 11.34 -18.18
N LYS A 161 -18.21 10.37 -17.90
CA LYS A 161 -19.58 10.31 -18.43
C LYS A 161 -20.52 11.32 -17.76
N GLU A 162 -20.18 11.88 -16.60
CA GLU A 162 -20.96 12.92 -15.94
C GLU A 162 -20.89 14.24 -16.73
N GLN A 163 -21.97 14.58 -17.45
CA GLN A 163 -22.07 15.75 -18.31
C GLN A 163 -23.32 16.59 -17.99
N PRO A 164 -23.27 17.93 -18.13
CA PRO A 164 -24.38 18.81 -17.79
C PRO A 164 -25.49 18.81 -18.85
N VAL A 165 -26.69 19.19 -18.43
CA VAL A 165 -27.80 19.44 -19.35
C VAL A 165 -27.48 20.63 -20.26
N SER A 166 -27.87 20.52 -21.53
CA SER A 166 -27.75 21.57 -22.54
C SER A 166 -29.11 22.20 -22.82
N SER A 167 -29.22 23.52 -22.65
CA SER A 167 -30.43 24.29 -22.97
C SER A 167 -30.54 24.56 -24.49
N LYS A 168 -31.72 24.97 -24.97
CA LYS A 168 -31.93 25.30 -26.38
C LYS A 168 -30.92 26.35 -26.87
N GLY A 169 -30.17 26.03 -27.92
CA GLY A 169 -29.16 26.92 -28.53
C GLY A 169 -27.80 26.95 -27.80
N VAL A 170 -27.62 26.15 -26.74
CA VAL A 170 -26.39 26.06 -25.96
C VAL A 170 -25.94 24.60 -25.90
N TRP A 171 -24.63 24.35 -25.98
CA TRP A 171 -24.05 23.03 -25.73
C TRP A 171 -23.01 23.11 -24.62
N ASN A 172 -23.39 22.62 -23.44
CA ASN A 172 -22.53 22.57 -22.26
C ASN A 172 -21.74 21.26 -22.23
N ARG A 173 -20.48 21.32 -21.80
CA ARG A 173 -19.60 20.17 -21.62
C ARG A 173 -18.69 20.41 -20.40
N VAL A 174 -18.35 19.33 -19.70
CA VAL A 174 -17.35 19.35 -18.64
C VAL A 174 -16.11 18.61 -19.12
N GLU A 175 -14.96 19.25 -18.98
CA GLU A 175 -13.65 18.64 -19.16
C GLU A 175 -13.02 18.39 -17.79
N GLN A 176 -12.71 17.12 -17.50
CA GLN A 176 -12.07 16.70 -16.27
C GLN A 176 -10.56 16.85 -16.41
N ARG A 177 -10.05 18.03 -16.04
CA ARG A 177 -8.63 18.38 -16.20
C ARG A 177 -7.75 17.72 -15.12
N PRO A 178 -6.56 17.20 -15.48
CA PRO A 178 -5.52 16.88 -14.51
C PRO A 178 -5.05 18.12 -13.73
N LEU A 179 -4.34 17.92 -12.62
CA LEU A 179 -3.74 19.03 -11.87
C LEU A 179 -2.49 19.58 -12.58
N GLU A 180 -2.22 20.87 -12.39
CA GLU A 180 -1.12 21.58 -13.05
C GLU A 180 0.12 21.62 -12.15
N GLY A 181 0.84 20.50 -12.11
CA GLY A 181 2.09 20.34 -11.36
C GLY A 181 2.34 18.87 -11.03
N PHE A 182 2.96 18.56 -9.89
CA PHE A 182 3.21 17.19 -9.47
C PHE A 182 2.47 16.80 -8.19
N VAL A 183 2.07 15.53 -8.12
CA VAL A 183 1.55 14.89 -6.92
C VAL A 183 2.68 14.17 -6.19
N TYR A 184 2.73 14.29 -4.87
CA TYR A 184 3.68 13.56 -4.04
C TYR A 184 2.97 12.42 -3.30
N ALA A 185 3.29 11.17 -3.66
CA ALA A 185 2.70 9.98 -3.06
C ALA A 185 3.61 9.43 -1.94
N ILE A 186 3.08 9.28 -0.73
CA ILE A 186 3.79 8.73 0.43
C ILE A 186 3.04 7.50 0.92
N THR A 187 3.66 6.33 0.80
CA THR A 187 2.97 5.06 1.02
C THR A 187 3.44 4.34 2.29
N PRO A 188 2.55 3.61 2.99
CA PRO A 188 2.87 2.93 4.23
C PRO A 188 3.51 1.56 3.97
N PHE A 189 3.94 0.87 5.03
CA PHE A 189 4.55 -0.45 4.91
C PHE A 189 3.54 -1.60 4.78
N ASN A 190 2.31 -1.39 5.27
CA ASN A 190 1.43 -2.48 5.65
C ASN A 190 0.60 -3.06 4.49
N PHE A 191 0.47 -2.35 3.38
CA PHE A 191 -0.24 -2.81 2.19
C PHE A 191 0.52 -2.46 0.92
N THR A 192 0.86 -3.49 0.16
CA THR A 192 1.51 -3.35 -1.15
C THR A 192 0.53 -2.78 -2.17
N SER A 193 -0.76 -3.11 -2.07
CA SER A 193 -1.86 -2.54 -2.86
C SER A 193 -1.94 -1.01 -2.71
N ILE A 194 -1.93 -0.51 -1.47
CA ILE A 194 -1.93 0.94 -1.18
C ILE A 194 -0.66 1.57 -1.76
N ALA A 195 0.50 0.91 -1.60
CA ALA A 195 1.74 1.43 -2.14
C ALA A 195 1.73 1.61 -3.66
N ALA A 196 1.01 0.76 -4.39
CA ALA A 196 0.80 0.91 -5.82
C ALA A 196 -0.32 1.92 -6.15
N ASN A 197 -1.41 1.92 -5.38
CA ASN A 197 -2.60 2.74 -5.67
C ASN A 197 -2.37 4.23 -5.46
N LEU A 198 -1.68 4.64 -4.38
CA LEU A 198 -1.50 6.08 -4.10
C LEU A 198 -0.79 6.84 -5.24
N PRO A 199 0.25 6.29 -5.90
CA PRO A 199 0.80 6.91 -7.11
C PRO A 199 -0.01 6.61 -8.38
N ALA A 200 -0.60 5.42 -8.52
CA ALA A 200 -1.33 5.03 -9.73
C ALA A 200 -2.63 5.83 -9.95
N ALA A 201 -3.43 6.04 -8.91
CA ALA A 201 -4.71 6.73 -9.01
C ALA A 201 -4.59 8.17 -9.58
N PRO A 202 -3.72 9.05 -9.05
CA PRO A 202 -3.49 10.36 -9.66
C PRO A 202 -2.87 10.24 -11.06
N ALA A 203 -1.97 9.29 -11.30
CA ALA A 203 -1.38 9.08 -12.62
C ALA A 203 -2.42 8.71 -13.68
N LEU A 204 -3.38 7.84 -13.36
CA LEU A 204 -4.52 7.48 -14.22
C LEU A 204 -5.31 8.71 -14.66
N MET A 205 -5.54 9.64 -13.74
CA MET A 205 -6.23 10.90 -13.99
C MET A 205 -5.36 11.95 -14.73
N GLY A 206 -4.18 11.57 -15.22
CA GLY A 206 -3.29 12.41 -16.02
C GLY A 206 -2.27 13.22 -15.20
N ASN A 207 -2.14 12.99 -13.90
CA ASN A 207 -1.11 13.65 -13.09
C ASN A 207 0.24 12.96 -13.25
N VAL A 208 1.31 13.65 -12.88
CA VAL A 208 2.65 13.07 -12.72
C VAL A 208 3.01 13.01 -11.25
N VAL A 209 3.81 12.02 -10.87
CA VAL A 209 3.93 11.62 -9.47
C VAL A 209 5.39 11.41 -9.07
N VAL A 210 5.73 11.93 -7.90
CA VAL A 210 6.92 11.53 -7.15
C VAL A 210 6.46 10.62 -6.01
N TRP A 211 6.91 9.37 -6.01
CA TRP A 211 6.51 8.34 -5.07
C TRP A 211 7.65 8.00 -4.10
N LYS A 212 7.39 8.22 -2.82
CA LYS A 212 8.26 7.79 -1.72
C LYS A 212 7.62 6.62 -0.97
N PRO A 213 8.07 5.37 -1.19
CA PRO A 213 7.61 4.23 -0.40
C PRO A 213 8.17 4.21 1.02
N ALA A 214 7.50 3.52 1.93
CA ALA A 214 8.08 3.19 3.23
C ALA A 214 9.35 2.34 3.06
N GLU A 215 10.37 2.57 3.88
CA GLU A 215 11.66 1.88 3.77
C GLU A 215 11.52 0.34 3.87
N THR A 216 10.66 -0.12 4.78
CA THR A 216 10.35 -1.54 4.99
C THR A 216 9.48 -2.15 3.89
N GLN A 217 9.09 -1.37 2.88
CA GLN A 217 8.29 -1.81 1.74
C GLN A 217 9.04 -1.69 0.39
N ILE A 218 10.28 -1.18 0.40
CA ILE A 218 11.09 -0.97 -0.81
C ILE A 218 11.25 -2.26 -1.65
N TYR A 219 11.34 -3.43 -1.00
CA TYR A 219 11.50 -4.71 -1.71
C TYR A 219 10.34 -5.03 -2.65
N SER A 220 9.09 -4.85 -2.19
CA SER A 220 7.89 -5.05 -3.01
C SER A 220 7.57 -3.82 -3.87
N ALA A 221 7.92 -2.61 -3.43
CA ALA A 221 7.84 -1.39 -4.25
C ALA A 221 8.64 -1.49 -5.55
N ALA A 222 9.83 -2.12 -5.50
CA ALA A 222 10.62 -2.37 -6.70
C ALA A 222 9.88 -3.27 -7.71
N VAL A 223 9.14 -4.26 -7.24
CA VAL A 223 8.32 -5.13 -8.11
C VAL A 223 7.13 -4.36 -8.69
N ILE A 224 6.50 -3.48 -7.93
CA ILE A 224 5.46 -2.57 -8.45
C ILE A 224 6.03 -1.69 -9.57
N MET A 225 7.23 -1.13 -9.40
CA MET A 225 7.86 -0.30 -10.43
C MET A 225 8.23 -1.12 -11.68
N ASP A 226 8.68 -2.37 -11.52
CA ASP A 226 8.86 -3.32 -12.64
C ASP A 226 7.54 -3.50 -13.41
N VAL A 227 6.42 -3.72 -12.71
CA VAL A 227 5.09 -3.88 -13.30
C VAL A 227 4.65 -2.62 -14.06
N PHE A 228 4.83 -1.42 -13.50
CA PHE A 228 4.47 -0.19 -14.20
C PHE A 228 5.28 -0.01 -15.49
N ARG A 229 6.59 -0.29 -15.46
CA ARG A 229 7.44 -0.20 -16.65
C ARG A 229 7.03 -1.22 -17.71
N GLU A 230 6.81 -2.47 -17.32
CA GLU A 230 6.36 -3.54 -18.22
C GLU A 230 4.96 -3.28 -18.81
N ALA A 231 4.09 -2.60 -18.05
CA ALA A 231 2.77 -2.18 -18.50
C ALA A 231 2.80 -0.99 -19.50
N GLY A 232 3.97 -0.38 -19.72
CA GLY A 232 4.15 0.74 -20.64
C GLY A 232 3.94 2.12 -20.00
N MET A 233 4.10 2.25 -18.68
CA MET A 233 4.12 3.55 -18.02
C MET A 233 5.26 4.40 -18.60
N PRO A 234 4.99 5.60 -19.16
CA PRO A 234 6.03 6.44 -19.69
C PRO A 234 7.01 6.90 -18.62
N ASP A 235 8.28 7.02 -19.02
CA ASP A 235 9.35 7.52 -18.16
C ASP A 235 8.99 8.89 -17.59
N GLY A 236 9.18 9.04 -16.27
CA GLY A 236 8.89 10.29 -15.56
C GLY A 236 7.44 10.44 -15.08
N VAL A 237 6.48 9.60 -15.49
CA VAL A 237 5.10 9.72 -14.99
C VAL A 237 4.99 9.33 -13.52
N ILE A 238 5.65 8.24 -13.12
CA ILE A 238 5.82 7.83 -11.72
C ILE A 238 7.32 7.70 -11.45
N ASN A 239 7.83 8.50 -10.52
CA ASN A 239 9.25 8.50 -10.13
C ASN A 239 9.39 7.95 -8.71
N MET A 240 10.01 6.79 -8.55
CA MET A 240 10.23 6.16 -7.25
C MET A 240 11.53 6.66 -6.64
N VAL A 241 11.42 7.40 -5.53
CA VAL A 241 12.56 8.00 -4.82
C VAL A 241 12.64 7.48 -3.37
N PHE A 242 13.84 7.13 -2.94
CA PHE A 242 14.11 6.72 -1.57
C PHE A 242 14.76 7.89 -0.84
N ALA A 243 13.96 8.67 -0.13
CA ALA A 243 14.45 9.79 0.66
C ALA A 243 13.89 9.72 2.08
N ASP A 244 14.63 10.27 3.04
CA ASP A 244 14.11 10.49 4.39
C ASP A 244 12.80 11.30 4.36
N GLY A 245 11.85 10.92 5.22
CA GLY A 245 10.49 11.50 5.21
C GLY A 245 10.50 13.03 5.41
N PRO A 246 11.09 13.54 6.50
CA PRO A 246 11.31 14.98 6.70
C PRO A 246 12.02 15.68 5.53
N VAL A 247 13.07 15.08 4.95
CA VAL A 247 13.78 15.66 3.79
C VAL A 247 12.84 15.81 2.59
N GLY A 248 12.18 14.72 2.18
CA GLY A 248 11.26 14.73 1.03
C GLY A 248 10.06 15.64 1.24
N GLY A 249 9.48 15.62 2.44
CA GLY A 249 8.34 16.49 2.81
C GLY A 249 8.69 17.97 2.77
N LYS A 250 9.92 18.36 3.16
CA LYS A 250 10.39 19.74 3.08
C LYS A 250 10.55 20.20 1.62
N VAL A 251 11.19 19.38 0.78
CA VAL A 251 11.36 19.69 -0.65
C VAL A 251 10.00 19.83 -1.34
N MET A 252 9.10 18.87 -1.11
CA MET A 252 7.73 18.89 -1.63
C MET A 252 6.98 20.16 -1.23
N ALA A 253 6.90 20.46 0.08
CA ALA A 253 6.08 21.56 0.58
C ALA A 253 6.59 22.95 0.13
N ALA A 254 7.87 23.08 -0.19
CA ALA A 254 8.48 24.34 -0.62
C ALA A 254 8.47 24.54 -2.15
N HIS A 255 8.00 23.57 -2.95
CA HIS A 255 8.03 23.66 -4.40
C HIS A 255 6.78 24.36 -4.98
N PRO A 256 6.91 25.36 -5.86
CA PRO A 256 5.76 26.12 -6.39
C PRO A 256 4.77 25.26 -7.19
N ASP A 257 5.27 24.26 -7.93
CA ASP A 257 4.43 23.32 -8.71
C ASP A 257 3.91 22.11 -7.90
N PHE A 258 4.01 22.14 -6.58
CA PHE A 258 3.38 21.11 -5.74
C PHE A 258 1.86 21.30 -5.75
N VAL A 259 1.11 20.29 -6.20
CA VAL A 259 -0.36 20.39 -6.35
C VAL A 259 -1.16 19.39 -5.55
N GLY A 260 -0.50 18.44 -4.91
CA GLY A 260 -1.17 17.59 -3.95
C GLY A 260 -0.31 16.49 -3.38
N VAL A 261 -0.70 16.03 -2.20
CA VAL A 261 -0.11 14.86 -1.54
C VAL A 261 -1.17 13.76 -1.47
N HIS A 262 -0.75 12.54 -1.80
CA HIS A 262 -1.55 11.34 -1.57
C HIS A 262 -0.83 10.49 -0.52
N PHE A 263 -1.38 10.43 0.69
CA PHE A 263 -0.69 9.92 1.86
C PHE A 263 -1.47 8.81 2.55
N THR A 264 -0.79 7.73 2.94
CA THR A 264 -1.29 6.87 4.01
C THR A 264 -0.19 6.62 5.04
N GLY A 265 -0.52 6.77 6.32
CA GLY A 265 0.46 6.61 7.40
C GLY A 265 -0.05 7.07 8.76
N SER A 266 0.85 7.56 9.63
CA SER A 266 0.46 7.99 10.97
C SER A 266 -0.20 9.37 10.97
N THR A 267 -1.14 9.57 11.90
CA THR A 267 -1.80 10.87 12.11
C THR A 267 -0.80 11.98 12.43
N GLU A 268 0.27 11.67 13.17
CA GLU A 268 1.31 12.65 13.50
C GLU A 268 2.05 13.14 12.25
N VAL A 269 2.45 12.22 11.35
CA VAL A 269 3.11 12.58 10.09
C VAL A 269 2.15 13.36 9.19
N PHE A 270 0.88 12.96 9.11
CA PHE A 270 -0.11 13.68 8.32
C PHE A 270 -0.34 15.11 8.81
N LYS A 271 -0.41 15.33 10.14
CA LYS A 271 -0.47 16.67 10.74
C LYS A 271 0.76 17.52 10.42
N ARG A 272 1.96 16.92 10.43
CA ARG A 272 3.20 17.62 10.04
C ARG A 272 3.20 18.02 8.56
N ILE A 273 2.70 17.16 7.67
CA ILE A 273 2.52 17.47 6.26
C ILE A 273 1.54 18.64 6.08
N TRP A 274 0.36 18.57 6.72
CA TRP A 274 -0.62 19.65 6.71
C TRP A 274 -0.04 20.99 7.16
N LYS A 275 0.70 20.98 8.28
CA LYS A 275 1.38 22.17 8.79
C LYS A 275 2.39 22.73 7.79
N ALA A 276 3.25 21.88 7.23
CA ALA A 276 4.26 22.30 6.26
C ALA A 276 3.64 22.90 5.00
N ILE A 277 2.53 22.35 4.51
CA ILE A 277 1.80 22.90 3.35
C ILE A 277 1.19 24.25 3.71
N GLY A 278 0.54 24.38 4.87
CA GLY A 278 -0.05 25.63 5.33
C GLY A 278 0.97 26.75 5.52
N GLU A 279 2.16 26.44 6.04
CA GLU A 279 3.27 27.40 6.19
C GLU A 279 3.82 27.89 4.84
N ASN A 280 3.65 27.12 3.76
CA ASN A 280 4.17 27.42 2.43
C ASN A 280 3.08 27.79 1.41
N VAL A 281 1.82 27.97 1.83
CA VAL A 281 0.68 28.15 0.92
C VAL A 281 0.84 29.31 -0.07
N MET A 282 1.58 30.35 0.31
CA MET A 282 1.85 31.52 -0.54
C MET A 282 2.86 31.23 -1.67
N LEU A 283 3.56 30.10 -1.64
CA LEU A 283 4.52 29.70 -2.66
C LEU A 283 3.87 28.91 -3.81
N HIS A 284 2.73 28.27 -3.57
CA HIS A 284 2.14 27.32 -4.52
C HIS A 284 1.37 28.04 -5.63
N ASN A 285 1.56 27.59 -6.88
CA ASN A 285 0.86 28.12 -8.04
C ASN A 285 -0.67 27.84 -8.01
N THR A 286 -1.06 26.80 -7.27
CA THR A 286 -2.46 26.45 -6.99
C THR A 286 -2.55 25.88 -5.57
N TYR A 287 -3.76 25.82 -5.00
CA TYR A 287 -3.95 25.22 -3.69
C TYR A 287 -3.69 23.71 -3.72
N PRO A 288 -2.67 23.20 -3.00
CA PRO A 288 -2.38 21.79 -3.02
C PRO A 288 -3.52 20.96 -2.39
N LYS A 289 -3.90 19.87 -3.03
CA LYS A 289 -4.89 18.93 -2.51
C LYS A 289 -4.25 17.98 -1.51
N ILE A 290 -4.75 17.94 -0.29
CA ILE A 290 -4.26 17.04 0.75
C ILE A 290 -5.22 15.87 0.88
N VAL A 291 -4.87 14.74 0.29
CA VAL A 291 -5.66 13.51 0.31
C VAL A 291 -4.90 12.45 1.09
N GLY A 292 -5.54 11.83 2.06
CA GLY A 292 -4.90 10.73 2.74
C GLY A 292 -5.72 10.08 3.82
N GLU A 293 -5.21 8.92 4.24
CA GLU A 293 -5.77 8.13 5.32
C GLU A 293 -4.76 7.97 6.45
N THR A 294 -5.27 7.87 7.67
CA THR A 294 -4.45 7.57 8.84
C THR A 294 -4.97 6.32 9.53
N GLY A 295 -4.11 5.66 10.32
CA GLY A 295 -4.53 4.48 11.07
C GLY A 295 -5.63 4.76 12.10
N GLY A 296 -6.33 3.69 12.51
CA GLY A 296 -7.34 3.70 13.55
C GLY A 296 -7.09 2.62 14.62
N LYS A 297 -8.04 2.52 15.55
CA LYS A 297 -8.12 1.44 16.54
C LYS A 297 -9.57 0.99 16.65
N ASP A 298 -9.86 -0.11 15.95
CA ASP A 298 -11.22 -0.53 15.69
C ASP A 298 -11.79 -1.31 16.88
N PHE A 299 -13.12 -1.34 16.95
CA PHE A 299 -13.85 -2.00 18.01
C PHE A 299 -14.83 -3.04 17.45
N VAL A 300 -15.10 -4.08 18.23
CA VAL A 300 -16.20 -5.02 18.01
C VAL A 300 -17.22 -4.83 19.14
N MET A 301 -18.44 -4.41 18.80
CA MET A 301 -19.55 -4.24 19.75
C MET A 301 -20.50 -5.42 19.62
N VAL A 302 -20.67 -6.19 20.70
CA VAL A 302 -21.40 -7.45 20.67
C VAL A 302 -22.76 -7.29 21.37
N HIS A 303 -23.84 -7.57 20.66
CA HIS A 303 -25.17 -7.67 21.27
C HIS A 303 -25.39 -9.09 21.84
N LYS A 304 -26.21 -9.22 22.88
CA LYS A 304 -26.51 -10.52 23.53
C LYS A 304 -27.14 -11.57 22.61
N SER A 305 -27.63 -11.18 21.44
CA SER A 305 -28.18 -12.08 20.42
C SER A 305 -27.13 -12.58 19.42
N ALA A 306 -25.86 -12.18 19.55
CA ALA A 306 -24.80 -12.65 18.68
C ALA A 306 -24.48 -14.13 18.95
N ASP A 307 -23.91 -14.78 17.95
CA ASP A 307 -23.39 -16.14 18.08
C ASP A 307 -21.96 -16.10 18.67
N PRO A 308 -21.69 -16.78 19.80
CA PRO A 308 -20.37 -16.75 20.44
C PRO A 308 -19.22 -17.25 19.55
N LEU A 309 -19.45 -18.24 18.69
CA LEU A 309 -18.42 -18.80 17.81
C LEU A 309 -18.07 -17.81 16.69
N HIS A 310 -19.07 -17.13 16.12
CA HIS A 310 -18.83 -16.06 15.14
C HIS A 310 -18.05 -14.91 15.77
N VAL A 311 -18.40 -14.51 17.00
CA VAL A 311 -17.70 -13.44 17.73
C VAL A 311 -16.24 -13.82 17.97
N ALA A 312 -15.98 -15.02 18.52
CA ALA A 312 -14.61 -15.46 18.77
C ALA A 312 -13.79 -15.51 17.48
N THR A 313 -14.33 -16.09 16.40
CA THR A 313 -13.66 -16.15 15.09
C THR A 313 -13.33 -14.75 14.54
N ALA A 314 -14.27 -13.81 14.65
CA ALA A 314 -14.08 -12.43 14.21
C ALA A 314 -13.00 -11.71 15.02
N LEU A 315 -12.92 -11.95 16.33
CA LEU A 315 -11.87 -11.40 17.20
C LEU A 315 -10.50 -12.03 16.88
N SER A 316 -10.43 -13.36 16.80
CA SER A 316 -9.22 -14.11 16.46
C SER A 316 -8.60 -13.64 15.15
N ARG A 317 -9.41 -13.47 14.10
CA ARG A 317 -8.91 -13.00 12.80
C ARG A 317 -8.67 -11.48 12.80
N GLY A 318 -9.66 -10.70 13.26
CA GLY A 318 -9.63 -9.24 13.18
C GLY A 318 -8.52 -8.60 14.03
N ALA A 319 -8.13 -9.22 15.14
CA ALA A 319 -7.07 -8.71 16.00
C ALA A 319 -5.67 -9.19 15.57
N PHE A 320 -5.55 -10.44 15.11
CA PHE A 320 -4.24 -11.10 14.97
C PHE A 320 -3.79 -11.35 13.53
N GLU A 321 -4.67 -11.29 12.53
CA GLU A 321 -4.23 -11.37 11.13
C GLU A 321 -3.23 -10.26 10.81
N TYR A 322 -2.15 -10.65 10.13
CA TYR A 322 -1.00 -9.77 9.87
C TYR A 322 -0.46 -9.09 11.15
N GLN A 323 -0.42 -9.82 12.26
CA GLN A 323 0.07 -9.37 13.56
C GLN A 323 -0.66 -8.10 14.07
N GLY A 324 -1.90 -7.87 13.64
CA GLY A 324 -2.64 -6.65 13.95
C GLY A 324 -2.09 -5.38 13.28
N GLN A 325 -1.24 -5.51 12.26
CA GLN A 325 -0.60 -4.39 11.54
C GLN A 325 -1.46 -3.86 10.39
N LYS A 326 -2.78 -4.01 10.49
CA LYS A 326 -3.77 -3.39 9.58
C LYS A 326 -4.22 -2.04 10.15
N CYS A 327 -4.54 -1.09 9.29
CA CYS A 327 -5.11 0.20 9.71
C CYS A 327 -6.40 0.05 10.51
N SER A 328 -7.12 -1.06 10.28
CA SER A 328 -8.43 -1.42 10.81
C SER A 328 -8.42 -2.63 11.75
N ALA A 329 -7.26 -2.99 12.33
CA ALA A 329 -7.19 -4.14 13.23
C ALA A 329 -8.08 -3.94 14.47
N ALA A 330 -8.86 -4.98 14.80
CA ALA A 330 -9.77 -4.96 15.95
C ALA A 330 -8.96 -4.99 17.25
N SER A 331 -8.99 -3.88 17.98
CA SER A 331 -8.14 -3.67 19.17
C SER A 331 -8.92 -3.61 20.49
N ARG A 332 -10.25 -3.54 20.40
CA ARG A 332 -11.16 -3.46 21.53
C ARG A 332 -12.40 -4.29 21.23
N ALA A 333 -12.91 -5.00 22.24
CA ALA A 333 -14.16 -5.73 22.13
C ALA A 333 -15.04 -5.41 23.35
N TYR A 334 -16.34 -5.23 23.12
CA TYR A 334 -17.33 -4.97 24.17
C TYR A 334 -18.33 -6.12 24.15
N ILE A 335 -18.27 -6.99 25.15
CA ILE A 335 -18.94 -8.29 25.17
C ILE A 335 -19.89 -8.38 26.37
N PRO A 336 -21.16 -8.81 26.19
CA PRO A 336 -22.08 -9.02 27.29
C PRO A 336 -21.55 -10.08 28.28
N GLU A 337 -21.68 -9.80 29.57
CA GLU A 337 -21.16 -10.66 30.65
C GLU A 337 -21.59 -12.13 30.51
N GLY A 338 -22.88 -12.38 30.25
CA GLY A 338 -23.40 -13.76 30.08
C GLY A 338 -22.89 -14.50 28.84
N MET A 339 -22.29 -13.80 27.87
CA MET A 339 -21.71 -14.39 26.65
C MET A 339 -20.20 -14.59 26.77
N TRP A 340 -19.54 -13.83 27.64
CA TRP A 340 -18.09 -13.82 27.76
C TRP A 340 -17.46 -15.19 28.01
N PRO A 341 -18.00 -16.08 28.89
CA PRO A 341 -17.39 -17.39 29.12
C PRO A 341 -17.21 -18.22 27.84
N ALA A 342 -18.24 -18.29 26.99
CA ALA A 342 -18.22 -19.05 25.74
C ALA A 342 -17.29 -18.41 24.69
N VAL A 343 -17.24 -17.07 24.63
CA VAL A 343 -16.33 -16.35 23.72
C VAL A 343 -14.88 -16.49 24.17
N LYS A 344 -14.61 -16.36 25.48
CA LYS A 344 -13.27 -16.47 26.08
C LYS A 344 -12.68 -17.85 25.81
N GLU A 345 -13.42 -18.91 26.09
CA GLU A 345 -13.00 -20.30 25.84
C GLU A 345 -12.54 -20.47 24.39
N ARG A 346 -13.39 -20.12 23.42
CA ARG A 346 -13.06 -20.27 22.01
C ARG A 346 -11.92 -19.38 21.54
N LEU A 347 -11.85 -18.14 22.02
CA LEU A 347 -10.79 -17.20 21.66
C LEU A 347 -9.42 -17.68 22.17
N VAL A 348 -9.36 -18.19 23.41
CA VAL A 348 -8.14 -18.77 23.97
C VAL A 348 -7.73 -20.01 23.19
N ASP A 349 -8.68 -20.87 22.83
CA ASP A 349 -8.43 -22.05 21.99
C ASP A 349 -7.84 -21.65 20.62
N ASP A 350 -8.46 -20.70 19.92
CA ASP A 350 -7.97 -20.19 18.65
C ASP A 350 -6.53 -19.63 18.79
N ILE A 351 -6.28 -18.76 19.78
CA ILE A 351 -4.95 -18.18 20.02
C ILE A 351 -3.92 -19.27 20.32
N SER A 352 -4.27 -20.29 21.10
CA SER A 352 -3.37 -21.41 21.42
C SER A 352 -3.04 -22.28 20.19
N SER A 353 -3.92 -22.28 19.18
CA SER A 353 -3.73 -23.03 17.94
C SER A 353 -2.83 -22.32 16.92
N PHE A 354 -2.57 -21.02 17.11
CA PHE A 354 -1.78 -20.23 16.18
C PHE A 354 -0.34 -20.70 16.12
N LYS A 355 0.10 -21.10 14.91
CA LYS A 355 1.52 -21.32 14.63
C LYS A 355 2.19 -20.00 14.30
N MET A 356 3.36 -19.79 14.90
CA MET A 356 4.18 -18.60 14.72
C MET A 356 5.52 -18.95 14.05
N GLY A 357 5.91 -18.20 13.03
CA GLY A 357 7.20 -18.39 12.36
C GLY A 357 7.33 -17.60 11.06
N GLY A 358 8.30 -17.99 10.22
CA GLY A 358 8.48 -17.38 8.90
C GLY A 358 7.32 -17.67 7.94
N PRO A 359 6.97 -16.74 7.03
CA PRO A 359 5.89 -16.91 6.07
C PRO A 359 6.16 -17.95 4.98
N GLU A 360 7.38 -18.49 4.90
CA GLU A 360 7.75 -19.58 3.99
C GLU A 360 7.09 -20.91 4.38
N ASP A 361 6.79 -21.09 5.68
CA ASP A 361 5.85 -22.11 6.13
C ASP A 361 4.42 -21.54 6.14
N PHE A 362 3.64 -21.92 5.12
CA PHE A 362 2.26 -21.47 4.94
C PHE A 362 1.31 -22.02 6.02
N GLY A 363 1.78 -22.85 6.96
CA GLY A 363 1.04 -23.23 8.16
C GLY A 363 1.09 -22.18 9.27
N ASN A 364 1.97 -21.18 9.19
CA ASN A 364 2.07 -20.12 10.18
C ASN A 364 0.97 -19.08 9.99
N PHE A 365 0.20 -18.86 11.07
CA PHE A 365 -0.82 -17.82 11.13
C PHE A 365 -0.19 -16.48 11.51
N ILE A 366 0.74 -16.50 12.47
CA ILE A 366 1.47 -15.33 12.97
C ILE A 366 2.89 -15.33 12.41
N ASN A 367 3.32 -14.17 11.91
CA ASN A 367 4.71 -13.91 11.52
C ASN A 367 5.29 -12.77 12.37
N ALA A 368 6.46 -12.23 12.00
CA ALA A 368 7.05 -11.11 12.73
C ALA A 368 6.32 -9.77 12.48
N VAL A 369 6.43 -8.86 13.45
CA VAL A 369 6.10 -7.43 13.26
C VAL A 369 7.16 -6.76 12.39
N ILE A 370 6.83 -5.61 11.78
CA ILE A 370 7.59 -5.07 10.63
C ILE A 370 9.04 -4.67 10.93
N ASP A 371 9.32 -4.07 12.09
CA ASP A 371 10.65 -3.59 12.46
C ASP A 371 10.83 -3.54 13.98
N GLU A 372 12.06 -3.27 14.41
CA GLU A 372 12.43 -3.16 15.82
C GLU A 372 11.66 -2.04 16.54
N ARG A 373 11.31 -0.95 15.85
CA ARG A 373 10.51 0.14 16.44
C ARG A 373 9.10 -0.32 16.76
N ALA A 374 8.48 -1.10 15.87
CA ALA A 374 7.19 -1.73 16.11
C ALA A 374 7.28 -2.73 17.26
N PHE A 375 8.31 -3.58 17.28
CA PHE A 375 8.54 -4.54 18.36
C PHE A 375 8.63 -3.82 19.73
N ASN A 376 9.56 -2.87 19.88
CA ASN A 376 9.77 -2.13 21.13
C ASN A 376 8.50 -1.39 21.58
N LYS A 377 7.72 -0.86 20.64
CA LYS A 377 6.46 -0.19 20.94
C LYS A 377 5.40 -1.18 21.45
N ILE A 378 5.30 -2.35 20.84
CA ILE A 378 4.32 -3.39 21.18
C ILE A 378 4.67 -4.03 22.53
N THR A 379 5.93 -4.41 22.75
CA THR A 379 6.38 -4.97 24.03
C THR A 379 6.17 -3.98 25.17
N GLY A 380 6.41 -2.69 24.95
CA GLY A 380 6.07 -1.65 25.93
C GLY A 380 4.57 -1.51 26.24
N TYR A 381 3.64 -1.90 25.33
CA TYR A 381 2.22 -2.02 25.69
C TYR A 381 1.92 -3.26 26.50
N ILE A 382 2.60 -4.37 26.21
CA ILE A 382 2.46 -5.64 26.93
C ILE A 382 2.95 -5.46 28.38
N ASP A 383 4.11 -4.86 28.59
CA ASP A 383 4.67 -4.62 29.92
C ASP A 383 3.75 -3.72 30.76
N ARG A 384 3.22 -2.65 30.16
CA ARG A 384 2.20 -1.82 30.82
C ARG A 384 0.95 -2.60 31.21
N ALA A 385 0.49 -3.54 30.39
CA ALA A 385 -0.67 -4.37 30.70
C ALA A 385 -0.37 -5.40 31.80
N LYS A 386 0.88 -5.86 31.94
CA LYS A 386 1.31 -6.71 33.07
C LYS A 386 1.32 -5.95 34.39
N GLU A 387 1.65 -4.66 34.36
CA GLU A 387 1.78 -3.82 35.56
C GLU A 387 0.47 -3.14 36.00
N HIS A 388 -0.50 -2.99 35.10
CA HIS A 388 -1.70 -2.21 35.38
C HIS A 388 -2.77 -3.05 36.13
N PRO A 389 -3.32 -2.55 37.26
CA PRO A 389 -4.21 -3.34 38.13
C PRO A 389 -5.57 -3.68 37.49
N ASP A 390 -6.03 -2.88 36.54
CA ASP A 390 -7.31 -3.09 35.84
C ASP A 390 -7.20 -3.93 34.55
N THR A 391 -6.07 -4.58 34.32
CA THR A 391 -5.85 -5.40 33.12
C THR A 391 -5.42 -6.83 33.48
N GLU A 392 -6.03 -7.80 32.81
CA GLU A 392 -5.68 -9.23 32.90
C GLU A 392 -5.25 -9.72 31.52
N ILE A 393 -4.08 -10.37 31.43
CA ILE A 393 -3.66 -11.08 30.21
C ILE A 393 -4.27 -12.47 30.25
N ILE A 394 -5.24 -12.72 29.37
CA ILE A 394 -5.97 -13.99 29.30
C ILE A 394 -5.31 -15.04 28.38
N ALA A 395 -4.43 -14.61 27.46
CA ALA A 395 -3.67 -15.46 26.55
C ALA A 395 -2.47 -14.69 25.97
N GLY A 396 -1.36 -15.39 25.71
CA GLY A 396 -0.13 -14.79 25.18
C GLY A 396 0.53 -13.80 26.16
N GLY A 397 1.16 -12.75 25.62
CA GLY A 397 1.85 -11.72 26.42
C GLY A 397 3.36 -11.94 26.56
N ASP A 398 3.93 -12.90 25.84
CA ASP A 398 5.37 -13.16 25.78
C ASP A 398 5.96 -12.68 24.44
N TYR A 399 7.26 -12.40 24.42
CA TYR A 399 7.99 -11.88 23.25
C TYR A 399 9.46 -12.28 23.24
#